data_AF-W0SMG2-F1
#
_entry.id   AF-W0SMG2-F1
#
_cell.length_a   1.000
_cell.length_b   1.000
_cell.length_c   1.000
_cell.angle_alpha   90.00
_cell.angle_beta   90.00
_cell.angle_gamma   90.00
#
_symmetry.space_group_name_H-M   'P 1'
#
loop_
_entity.id
_entity.type
_entity.pdbx_description
1 polymer ?
#
loop_
_entity_poly.entity_id
_entity_poly.type
_entity_poly.pdbx_seq_one_letter_code
_entity_poly.pdbx_strand_id
1 'polypeptide(L)'
;MTQYEILSVIVSCLAAIVSLVVWSGQRKLTRESNDMQHATAELAKKQLEILLREDKGKNTARLSLDLVREDKSSFFFRITNVSAIDARDVEFELILQDPDNSPIIHSEYTEKFPAKNLGPGCSVSLIAALTISSPSAYNAILKWTNPDGSRTQEETYVAL
;
A
#
# COMPACT_ATOMS: atom_id res chain seq x y z
N MET A 1 5.83 -18.25 -79.93
CA MET A 1 5.74 -17.24 -78.85
C MET A 1 6.45 -15.99 -79.28
N THR A 2 5.81 -14.84 -79.10
CA THR A 2 6.41 -13.55 -79.43
C THR A 2 7.49 -13.20 -78.41
N GLN A 3 8.52 -12.45 -78.79
CA GLN A 3 9.63 -12.13 -77.87
C GLN A 3 9.18 -11.42 -76.58
N TYR A 4 8.03 -10.74 -76.63
CA TYR A 4 7.39 -10.10 -75.49
C TYR A 4 6.80 -11.11 -74.48
N GLU A 5 6.25 -12.23 -74.94
CA GLU A 5 5.76 -13.29 -74.06
C GLU A 5 6.91 -13.89 -73.24
N ILE A 6 8.05 -14.15 -73.88
CA ILE A 6 9.24 -14.71 -73.22
C ILE A 6 9.79 -13.75 -72.15
N LEU A 7 9.87 -12.45 -72.45
CA LEU A 7 10.28 -11.42 -71.49
C LEU A 7 9.32 -11.34 -70.30
N SER A 8 8.00 -11.35 -70.56
CA SER A 8 7.00 -11.28 -69.50
C SER A 8 7.05 -12.50 -68.55
N VAL A 9 7.25 -13.70 -69.09
CA VAL A 9 7.40 -14.94 -68.30
C VAL A 9 8.63 -14.89 -67.40
N ILE A 10 9.77 -14.39 -67.93
CA ILE A 10 11.00 -14.26 -67.14
C ILE A 10 10.81 -13.26 -65.99
N VAL A 11 10.17 -12.11 -66.25
CA VAL A 11 9.90 -11.09 -65.23
C VAL A 11 8.93 -11.61 -64.16
N SER A 12 7.86 -12.30 -64.55
CA SER A 12 6.93 -12.92 -63.59
C SER A 12 7.58 -14.01 -62.75
N CYS A 13 8.49 -14.79 -63.33
CA CYS A 13 9.24 -15.82 -62.61
C CYS A 13 10.19 -15.20 -61.57
N LEU A 14 10.90 -14.13 -61.95
CA LEU A 14 11.73 -13.36 -61.01
C LEU A 14 10.90 -12.73 -59.88
N ALA A 15 9.74 -12.14 -60.20
CA ALA A 15 8.84 -11.58 -59.20
C ALA A 15 8.33 -12.63 -58.21
N ALA A 16 8.01 -13.85 -58.69
CA ALA A 16 7.59 -14.96 -57.85
C ALA A 16 8.70 -15.41 -56.88
N ILE A 17 9.96 -15.46 -57.34
CA ILE A 17 11.11 -15.81 -56.50
C ILE A 17 11.32 -14.76 -55.40
N VAL A 18 11.26 -13.47 -55.74
CA VAL A 18 11.39 -12.39 -54.75
C VAL A 18 10.26 -12.43 -53.72
N SER A 19 9.01 -12.69 -54.17
CA SER A 19 7.85 -12.82 -53.27
C SER A 19 8.02 -13.96 -52.26
N LEU A 20 8.52 -15.12 -52.69
CA LEU A 20 8.82 -16.26 -51.81
C LEU A 20 9.89 -15.94 -50.77
N VAL A 21 10.96 -15.24 -51.18
CA VAL A 21 12.04 -14.83 -50.26
C VAL A 21 11.50 -13.86 -49.21
N VAL A 22 10.75 -12.84 -49.63
CA VAL A 22 10.15 -11.84 -48.71
C VAL A 22 9.20 -12.51 -47.73
N TRP A 23 8.34 -13.42 -48.19
CA TRP A 23 7.39 -14.12 -47.32
C TRP A 23 8.09 -14.93 -46.23
N SER A 24 9.20 -15.59 -46.56
CA SER A 24 9.98 -16.35 -45.59
C SER A 24 10.62 -15.46 -44.51
N GLY A 25 11.18 -14.30 -44.89
CA GLY A 25 11.77 -13.33 -43.97
C GLY A 25 10.72 -12.66 -43.08
N GLN A 26 9.59 -12.27 -43.65
CA GLN A 26 8.51 -11.59 -42.95
C GLN A 26 7.91 -12.50 -41.85
N ARG A 27 7.76 -13.80 -42.12
CA ARG A 27 7.23 -14.77 -41.14
C ARG A 27 8.15 -14.97 -39.94
N LYS A 28 9.48 -14.85 -40.12
CA LYS A 28 10.45 -14.90 -39.02
C LYS A 28 10.34 -13.64 -38.15
N LEU A 29 10.33 -12.46 -38.78
CA LEU A 29 10.21 -11.18 -38.08
C LEU A 29 8.90 -11.04 -37.29
N THR A 30 7.78 -11.54 -37.83
CA THR A 30 6.51 -11.53 -37.12
C THR A 30 6.54 -12.41 -35.86
N ARG A 31 7.25 -13.55 -35.88
CA ARG A 31 7.41 -14.40 -34.69
C ARG A 31 8.25 -13.71 -33.63
N GLU A 32 9.41 -13.18 -34.01
CA GLU A 32 10.30 -12.47 -33.08
C GLU A 32 9.60 -11.23 -32.49
N SER A 33 8.86 -10.47 -33.30
CA SER A 33 8.06 -9.35 -32.83
C SER A 33 6.97 -9.78 -31.85
N ASN A 34 6.30 -10.92 -32.11
CA ASN A 34 5.27 -11.43 -31.22
C ASN A 34 5.86 -11.91 -29.89
N ASP A 35 7.01 -12.60 -29.92
CA ASP A 35 7.71 -13.04 -28.71
C ASP A 35 8.18 -11.84 -27.88
N MET A 36 8.69 -10.79 -28.52
CA MET A 36 9.03 -9.53 -27.83
C MET A 36 7.79 -8.82 -27.26
N GLN A 37 6.67 -8.82 -27.98
CA GLN A 37 5.39 -8.28 -27.48
C GLN A 37 4.88 -9.07 -26.25
N HIS A 38 5.03 -10.38 -26.26
CA HIS A 38 4.68 -11.22 -25.11
C HIS A 38 5.57 -10.94 -23.90
N ALA A 39 6.89 -10.89 -24.08
CA ALA A 39 7.83 -10.58 -23.00
C ALA A 39 7.59 -9.19 -22.41
N THR A 40 7.34 -8.19 -23.26
CA THR A 40 7.00 -6.82 -22.80
C THR A 40 5.67 -6.77 -22.07
N ALA A 41 4.65 -7.52 -22.53
CA ALA A 41 3.37 -7.61 -21.85
C ALA A 41 3.50 -8.28 -20.46
N GLU A 42 4.32 -9.32 -20.32
CA GLU A 42 4.57 -9.96 -19.03
C GLU A 42 5.31 -9.03 -18.07
N LEU A 43 6.34 -8.33 -18.54
CA LEU A 43 7.05 -7.33 -17.76
C LEU A 43 6.13 -6.20 -17.32
N ALA A 44 5.29 -5.67 -18.23
CA ALA A 44 4.32 -4.62 -17.91
C ALA A 44 3.32 -5.10 -16.85
N LYS A 45 2.83 -6.34 -16.94
CA LYS A 45 1.97 -6.93 -15.90
C LYS A 45 2.67 -7.01 -14.55
N LYS A 46 3.96 -7.40 -14.52
CA LYS A 46 4.73 -7.47 -13.27
C LYS A 46 4.99 -6.10 -12.67
N GLN A 47 5.32 -5.11 -13.48
CA GLN A 47 5.46 -3.72 -13.03
C GLN A 47 4.14 -3.18 -12.48
N LEU A 48 3.02 -3.46 -13.14
CA LEU A 48 1.69 -3.07 -12.67
C LEU A 48 1.32 -3.75 -11.34
N GLU A 49 1.65 -5.04 -11.18
CA GLU A 49 1.45 -5.77 -9.92
C GLU A 49 2.24 -5.15 -8.76
N ILE A 50 3.48 -4.72 -9.00
CA ILE A 50 4.33 -4.05 -8.00
C ILE A 50 3.74 -2.68 -7.62
N LEU A 51 3.34 -1.88 -8.61
CA LEU A 51 2.72 -0.57 -8.36
C LEU A 51 1.43 -0.70 -7.55
N LEU A 52 0.55 -1.65 -7.89
CA LEU A 52 -0.68 -1.89 -7.13
C LEU A 52 -0.41 -2.34 -5.70
N ARG A 53 0.67 -3.09 -5.44
CA ARG A 53 1.07 -3.46 -4.07
C ARG A 53 1.63 -2.28 -3.30
N GLU A 54 2.48 -1.47 -3.93
CA GLU A 54 3.00 -0.25 -3.31
C GLU A 54 1.88 0.75 -3.02
N ASP A 55 0.95 0.96 -3.95
CA ASP A 55 -0.19 1.86 -3.76
C ASP A 55 -1.10 1.38 -2.64
N LYS A 56 -1.38 0.07 -2.54
CA LYS A 56 -2.15 -0.46 -1.41
C LYS A 56 -1.49 -0.19 -0.06
N GLY A 57 -0.17 -0.34 0.05
CA GLY A 57 0.56 -0.05 1.27
C GLY A 57 0.71 1.44 1.56
N LYS A 58 0.78 2.28 0.52
CA LYS A 58 0.83 3.74 0.66
C LYS A 58 -0.52 4.33 1.00
N ASN A 59 -1.64 3.74 0.54
CA ASN A 59 -2.98 4.33 0.65
C ASN A 59 -3.71 4.06 1.97
N THR A 60 -3.12 3.27 2.86
CA THR A 60 -3.67 2.99 4.19
C THR A 60 -2.89 3.75 5.25
N ALA A 61 -3.61 4.48 6.10
CA ALA A 61 -3.00 5.10 7.26
C ALA A 61 -2.59 4.02 8.27
N ARG A 62 -1.45 4.23 8.93
CA ARG A 62 -0.92 3.33 9.96
C ARG A 62 -0.56 4.11 11.21
N LEU A 63 -1.08 3.65 12.34
CA LEU A 63 -0.89 4.27 13.64
C LEU A 63 -0.03 3.37 14.53
N SER A 64 0.79 4.00 15.36
CA SER A 64 1.52 3.36 16.46
C SER A 64 0.97 3.89 17.77
N LEU A 65 0.82 3.02 18.77
CA LEU A 65 0.55 3.42 20.14
C LEU A 65 1.79 3.07 20.97
N ASP A 66 2.26 4.03 21.76
CA ASP A 66 3.42 3.87 22.62
C ASP A 66 3.07 4.33 24.04
N LEU A 67 3.49 3.57 25.05
CA LEU A 67 3.40 4.00 26.45
C LEU A 67 4.73 4.62 26.87
N VAL A 68 4.78 5.94 26.92
CA VAL A 68 6.02 6.70 27.16
C VAL A 68 6.03 7.28 28.57
N ARG A 69 7.19 7.19 29.22
CA ARG A 69 7.48 7.89 30.48
C ARG A 69 8.21 9.20 30.19
N GLU A 70 7.62 10.33 30.55
CA GLU A 70 8.26 11.65 30.36
C GLU A 70 9.05 12.08 31.60
N ASP A 71 8.49 11.82 32.79
CA ASP A 71 9.12 12.11 34.09
C ASP A 71 9.09 10.89 35.02
N LYS A 72 9.62 11.03 36.25
CA LYS A 72 9.62 9.94 37.26
C LYS A 72 8.23 9.38 37.57
N SER A 73 7.17 10.16 37.39
CA SER A 73 5.78 9.80 37.73
C SER A 73 4.76 10.07 36.61
N SER A 74 5.19 10.62 35.48
CA SER A 74 4.28 11.04 34.40
C SER A 74 4.39 10.08 33.23
N PHE A 75 3.30 9.34 32.99
CA PHE A 75 3.17 8.38 31.91
C PHE A 75 2.15 8.89 30.89
N PHE A 76 2.39 8.60 29.61
CA PHE A 76 1.54 9.04 28.51
C PHE A 76 1.34 7.93 27.49
N PHE A 77 0.10 7.73 27.07
CA PHE A 77 -0.23 7.00 25.86
C PHE A 77 -0.08 7.94 24.67
N ARG A 78 0.86 7.64 23.77
CA ARG A 78 1.17 8.44 22.60
C ARG A 78 0.76 7.68 21.36
N ILE A 79 -0.20 8.22 20.62
CA ILE A 79 -0.60 7.69 19.32
C ILE A 79 0.10 8.51 18.25
N THR A 80 0.90 7.86 17.42
CA THR A 80 1.68 8.49 16.36
C THR A 80 1.25 7.94 15.01
N ASN A 81 1.00 8.82 14.05
CA ASN A 81 0.82 8.39 12.68
C ASN A 81 2.19 8.11 12.04
N VAL A 82 2.47 6.85 11.78
CA VAL A 82 3.73 6.38 11.18
C VAL A 82 3.65 6.22 9.66
N SER A 83 2.49 6.53 9.07
CA SER A 83 2.27 6.47 7.63
C SER A 83 2.45 7.83 6.95
N ALA A 84 2.55 7.81 5.62
CA ALA A 84 2.61 9.01 4.80
C ALA A 84 1.23 9.64 4.52
N ILE A 85 0.18 9.13 5.16
CA ILE A 85 -1.21 9.50 4.91
C ILE A 85 -1.91 9.94 6.18
N ASP A 86 -2.77 10.96 6.06
CA ASP A 86 -3.64 11.44 7.14
C ASP A 86 -4.60 10.35 7.66
N ALA A 87 -4.65 10.18 8.98
CA ALA A 87 -5.66 9.38 9.66
C ALA A 87 -6.73 10.30 10.25
N ARG A 88 -8.01 9.99 10.03
CA ARG A 88 -9.14 10.79 10.54
C ARG A 88 -9.93 10.04 11.60
N ASP A 89 -10.60 10.78 12.46
CA ASP A 89 -11.45 10.26 13.53
C ASP A 89 -10.76 9.13 14.30
N VAL A 90 -9.51 9.40 14.74
CA VAL A 90 -8.69 8.43 15.46
C VAL A 90 -9.26 8.27 16.86
N GLU A 91 -9.45 7.03 17.26
CA GLU A 91 -9.91 6.60 18.58
C GLU A 91 -9.01 5.48 19.08
N PHE A 92 -8.91 5.36 20.40
CA PHE A 92 -8.28 4.19 21.01
C PHE A 92 -9.03 3.73 22.24
N GLU A 93 -8.96 2.43 22.51
CA GLU A 93 -9.58 1.77 23.65
C GLU A 93 -8.58 0.80 24.28
N LEU A 94 -8.48 0.76 25.61
CA LEU A 94 -7.67 -0.24 26.30
C LEU A 94 -8.51 -1.48 26.60
N ILE A 95 -7.96 -2.66 26.31
CA ILE A 95 -8.55 -3.94 26.70
C ILE A 95 -8.08 -4.26 28.11
N LEU A 96 -8.95 -4.01 29.08
CA LEU A 96 -8.69 -4.22 30.51
C LEU A 96 -9.42 -5.47 31.00
N GLN A 97 -8.84 -6.18 31.97
CA GLN A 97 -9.54 -7.28 32.67
C GLN A 97 -10.61 -6.74 33.62
N ASP A 98 -10.38 -5.55 34.18
CA ASP A 98 -11.31 -4.83 35.03
C ASP A 98 -11.55 -3.43 34.45
N PRO A 99 -12.76 -3.12 33.94
CA PRO A 99 -13.10 -1.82 33.36
C PRO A 99 -12.97 -0.65 34.33
N ASP A 100 -13.15 -0.89 35.64
CA ASP A 100 -13.14 0.17 36.65
C ASP A 100 -11.72 0.65 37.00
N ASN A 101 -10.68 -0.10 36.61
CA ASN A 101 -9.28 0.23 36.83
C ASN A 101 -8.60 0.78 35.57
N SER A 102 -9.31 1.59 34.80
CA SER A 102 -8.76 2.20 33.59
C SER A 102 -7.76 3.31 33.93
N PRO A 103 -6.54 3.27 33.39
CA PRO A 103 -5.55 4.34 33.58
C PRO A 103 -5.86 5.59 32.72
N ILE A 104 -6.95 5.58 31.94
CA ILE A 104 -7.38 6.69 31.09
C ILE A 104 -8.23 7.66 31.89
N ILE A 105 -7.83 8.93 31.89
CA ILE A 105 -8.62 10.00 32.47
C ILE A 105 -9.76 10.37 31.50
N HIS A 106 -11.00 10.03 31.86
CA HIS A 106 -12.16 10.19 30.98
C HIS A 106 -12.40 11.63 30.50
N SER A 107 -12.12 12.63 31.34
CA SER A 107 -12.25 14.05 30.97
C SER A 107 -11.27 14.44 29.86
N GLU A 108 -10.02 13.99 29.94
CA GLU A 108 -9.01 14.26 28.92
C GLU A 108 -9.30 13.49 27.63
N TYR A 109 -9.77 12.24 27.77
CA TYR A 109 -10.14 11.43 26.62
C TYR A 109 -11.24 12.10 25.79
N THR A 110 -12.30 12.57 26.45
CA THR A 110 -13.44 13.22 25.78
C THR A 110 -13.05 14.55 25.11
N GLU A 111 -12.02 15.23 25.61
CA GLU A 111 -11.53 16.48 25.02
C GLU A 111 -10.66 16.24 23.79
N LYS A 112 -9.83 15.18 23.80
CA LYS A 112 -8.85 14.90 22.73
C LYS A 112 -9.32 13.91 21.68
N PHE A 113 -10.27 13.03 22.02
CA PHE A 113 -10.75 11.95 21.17
C PHE A 113 -12.25 12.08 20.87
N PRO A 114 -12.69 11.78 19.64
CA PRO A 114 -11.89 11.33 18.50
C PRO A 114 -11.00 12.44 17.94
N ALA A 115 -9.73 12.12 17.68
CA ALA A 115 -8.80 13.08 17.09
C ALA A 115 -9.14 13.24 15.61
N LYS A 116 -9.69 14.41 15.26
CA LYS A 116 -10.29 14.69 13.93
C LYS A 116 -9.34 14.44 12.76
N ASN A 117 -8.09 14.85 12.89
CA ASN A 117 -7.06 14.61 11.89
C ASN A 117 -5.71 14.43 12.55
N LEU A 118 -5.00 13.37 12.16
CA LEU A 118 -3.64 13.07 12.57
C LEU A 118 -2.79 12.91 11.30
N GLY A 119 -2.03 13.96 10.95
CA GLY A 119 -1.16 13.96 9.78
C GLY A 119 0.08 13.08 9.93
N PRO A 120 0.84 12.83 8.85
CA PRO A 120 2.07 12.04 8.86
C PRO A 120 3.09 12.53 9.89
N GLY A 121 3.54 11.64 10.78
CA GLY A 121 4.48 11.95 11.85
C GLY A 121 3.90 12.77 13.01
N CYS A 122 2.64 13.20 12.94
CA CYS A 122 1.98 13.85 14.06
C CYS A 122 1.62 12.82 15.13
N SER A 123 1.60 13.27 16.38
CA SER A 123 1.19 12.45 17.51
C SER A 123 0.21 13.18 18.41
N VAL A 124 -0.66 12.41 19.06
CA VAL A 124 -1.54 12.85 20.13
C VAL A 124 -1.18 12.06 21.39
N SER A 125 -1.01 12.77 22.50
CA SER A 125 -0.67 12.17 23.79
C SER A 125 -1.83 12.31 24.77
N LEU A 126 -2.08 11.26 25.54
CA LEU A 126 -3.04 11.20 26.64
C LEU A 126 -2.31 10.82 27.93
N ILE A 127 -2.64 11.46 29.05
CA ILE A 127 -2.05 11.10 30.36
C ILE A 127 -2.51 9.70 30.74
N ALA A 128 -1.56 8.88 31.20
CA ALA A 128 -1.81 7.58 31.80
C ALA A 128 -1.65 7.68 33.32
N ALA A 129 -2.77 7.58 34.04
CA ALA A 129 -2.83 7.59 35.49
C ALA A 129 -2.44 6.21 36.07
N LEU A 130 -1.16 5.85 35.92
CA LEU A 130 -0.63 4.57 36.42
C LEU A 130 -0.36 4.64 37.93
N THR A 131 -0.80 3.60 38.64
CA THR A 131 -0.51 3.38 40.06
C THR A 131 0.53 2.28 40.23
N ILE A 132 1.04 2.07 41.46
CA ILE A 132 2.00 0.99 41.74
C ILE A 132 1.41 -0.40 41.42
N SER A 133 0.09 -0.56 41.53
CA SER A 133 -0.63 -1.80 41.20
C SER A 133 -1.02 -1.93 39.73
N SER A 134 -0.74 -0.93 38.90
CA SER A 134 -1.10 -0.95 37.49
C SER A 134 -0.20 -1.90 36.70
N PRO A 135 -0.75 -2.65 35.72
CA PRO A 135 0.04 -3.48 34.81
C PRO A 135 1.14 -2.68 34.09
N SER A 136 2.27 -3.34 33.80
CA SER A 136 3.36 -2.76 33.00
C SER A 136 3.11 -2.81 31.49
N ALA A 137 2.02 -3.46 31.07
CA ALA A 137 1.63 -3.57 29.68
C ALA A 137 0.11 -3.67 29.50
N TYR A 138 -0.36 -3.20 28.34
CA TYR A 138 -1.77 -3.12 27.99
C TYR A 138 -1.97 -3.57 26.55
N ASN A 139 -3.06 -4.31 26.32
CA ASN A 139 -3.60 -4.48 24.99
C ASN A 139 -4.50 -3.28 24.69
N ALA A 140 -4.44 -2.76 23.48
CA ALA A 140 -5.23 -1.63 23.04
C ALA A 140 -5.80 -1.88 21.64
N ILE A 141 -6.91 -1.25 21.35
CA ILE A 141 -7.54 -1.24 20.04
C ILE A 141 -7.44 0.17 19.51
N LEU A 142 -6.79 0.34 18.37
CA LEU A 142 -6.80 1.58 17.60
C LEU A 142 -7.88 1.50 16.54
N LYS A 143 -8.70 2.54 16.41
CA LYS A 143 -9.71 2.67 15.36
C LYS A 143 -9.49 4.00 14.65
N TRP A 144 -9.45 3.99 13.32
CA TRP A 144 -9.32 5.22 12.55
C TRP A 144 -9.98 5.08 11.18
N THR A 145 -10.24 6.23 10.56
CA THR A 145 -10.77 6.33 9.21
C THR A 145 -9.65 6.72 8.25
N ASN A 146 -9.43 5.90 7.23
CA ASN A 146 -8.49 6.19 6.15
C ASN A 146 -9.07 7.29 5.23
N PRO A 147 -8.24 7.95 4.38
CA PRO A 147 -8.74 8.97 3.47
C PRO A 147 -9.79 8.47 2.46
N ASP A 148 -9.81 7.17 2.18
CA ASP A 148 -10.80 6.52 1.31
C ASP A 148 -12.18 6.37 1.99
N GLY A 149 -12.29 6.72 3.28
CA GLY A 149 -13.50 6.61 4.09
C GLY A 149 -13.69 5.23 4.74
N SER A 150 -12.79 4.27 4.50
CA SER A 150 -12.81 2.99 5.19
C SER A 150 -12.36 3.13 6.64
N ARG A 151 -13.05 2.43 7.56
CA ARG A 151 -12.67 2.37 8.97
C ARG A 151 -11.82 1.13 9.21
N THR A 152 -10.61 1.34 9.71
CA THR A 152 -9.68 0.28 10.09
C THR A 152 -9.64 0.16 11.61
N GLN A 153 -9.48 -1.08 12.07
CA GLN A 153 -9.25 -1.41 13.47
C GLN A 153 -7.99 -2.27 13.57
N GLU A 154 -7.10 -1.94 14.49
CA GLU A 154 -5.87 -2.70 14.75
C GLU A 154 -5.72 -2.92 16.26
N GLU A 155 -5.50 -4.17 16.65
CA GLU A 155 -5.12 -4.53 18.01
C GLU A 155 -3.61 -4.35 18.17
N THR A 156 -3.22 -3.61 19.19
CA THR A 156 -1.82 -3.33 19.50
C THR A 156 -1.51 -3.65 20.96
N TYR A 157 -0.26 -3.93 21.23
CA TYR A 157 0.25 -4.21 22.55
C TYR A 157 1.28 -3.16 22.91
N VAL A 158 1.10 -2.53 24.06
CA VAL A 158 2.01 -1.51 24.57
C VAL A 158 2.55 -1.92 25.91
N ALA A 159 3.85 -1.78 26.08
CA ALA A 159 4.55 -2.03 27.33
C ALA A 159 5.43 -0.83 27.66
N LEU A 160 5.65 -0.62 28.96
CA LEU A 160 6.46 0.44 29.51
C LEU A 160 7.97 0.18 29.38
#